data_AF-A0A3N0DAP2-F1
#
_entry.id   AF-A0A3N0DAP2-F1
#
_cell.length_a   1.000
_cell.length_b   1.000
_cell.length_c   1.000
_cell.angle_alpha   90.00
_cell.angle_beta   90.00
_cell.angle_gamma   90.00
#
_symmetry.space_group_name_H-M   'P 1'
#
loop_
_entity.id
_entity.type
_entity.pdbx_description
1 polymer ?
#
loop_
_entity_poly.entity_id
_entity_poly.type
_entity_poly.pdbx_seq_one_letter_code
_entity_poly.pdbx_strand_id
1 'polypeptide(L)'
;MRSGAQSLERGMRTAVIAGSLDAPALELARRLHGRGWSLVLDTADAGAVDGLGAPVETPVTALAGDVRDESHQTALVEAARDLGGLDLLVSNAGVRPPLALCDQPPDAFRRLLDVTVLAPLGLLRTALPLLRESRGVVAAVSPHTAAEPGGPHGGYSAVKAALDRLAAEIAIEEPLVRVWTVDSDGHTQAPALLELLEHGAPSGHYDTAEILQSAGAGTSLPADPTDGTSASAPGTQRGGRRPPARESTGLSRESTGLSRESTGLSRGNFSLPGNLKANVPPEEHGVDRGDVRLLVGRKASGAVTHHHFSELPRLLRPLDVLVVNTSATAPPEVDGRAGSEPVTMRFSTRLDDGRWVVELSSAEGGTPADTCAPGTVVTVDDHARVRVVLDRRLEPGSNRLWLAHFLASGPATDRLRRRGRPFHEDAGARHPLSAQQTVFAEAAAVASGAPTHQSAELPSAARPFTDQLVTALVTRGVVIAPIELHTRPAPGAPSRPPGPELFAVPPATAHLINNVRACGGRIVAVGTTAVRALESAADPQGRVRAARGWTDLVIGPQRTIQTVSGLLTGLHQAEASHLRLLEALAGAELLTTCYAEARAEHYLWGEFGDVNLLLPD
;
A
#
# COMPACT_ATOMS: atom_id res chain seq x y z
N MET A 1 -9.75 -51.74 13.06
CA MET A 1 -10.09 -52.11 11.67
C MET A 1 -9.91 -50.88 10.80
N ARG A 2 -9.34 -51.13 9.62
CA ARG A 2 -8.87 -50.19 8.59
C ARG A 2 -9.85 -49.04 8.30
N SER A 3 -9.30 -47.83 8.22
CA SER A 3 -9.73 -46.79 7.29
C SER A 3 -8.47 -46.18 6.68
N GLY A 4 -7.74 -47.02 5.93
CA GLY A 4 -6.71 -46.59 5.01
C GLY A 4 -7.33 -46.30 3.63
N ALA A 5 -6.56 -45.56 2.83
CA ALA A 5 -6.67 -45.38 1.38
C ALA A 5 -7.69 -44.34 0.88
N GLN A 6 -7.34 -43.05 0.98
CA GLN A 6 -7.70 -42.01 -0.01
C GLN A 6 -6.54 -41.02 -0.27
N SER A 7 -5.28 -41.46 -0.22
CA SER A 7 -4.11 -40.60 -0.56
C SER A 7 -3.20 -41.16 -1.67
N LEU A 8 -3.72 -42.02 -2.53
CA LEU A 8 -3.09 -42.52 -3.76
C LEU A 8 -4.23 -42.44 -4.79
N GLU A 9 -4.28 -41.51 -5.73
CA GLU A 9 -3.31 -41.24 -6.79
C GLU A 9 -3.22 -39.72 -7.07
N ARG A 10 -2.14 -39.05 -6.65
CA ARG A 10 -1.57 -38.00 -7.51
C ARG A 10 -0.41 -38.69 -8.21
N GLY A 11 -0.41 -38.67 -9.54
CA GLY A 11 0.68 -39.23 -10.34
C GLY A 11 2.04 -38.69 -9.90
N MET A 12 3.11 -39.40 -10.27
CA MET A 12 4.49 -38.92 -10.07
C MET A 12 4.60 -37.50 -10.61
N ARG A 13 5.11 -36.58 -9.79
CA ARG A 13 5.23 -35.16 -10.19
C ARG A 13 6.46 -34.97 -11.05
N THR A 14 6.34 -34.19 -12.11
CA THR A 14 7.43 -33.95 -13.06
C THR A 14 7.85 -32.50 -13.06
N ALA A 15 9.16 -32.25 -13.00
CA ALA A 15 9.75 -30.92 -13.12
C ALA A 15 10.71 -30.82 -14.29
N VAL A 16 10.63 -29.72 -15.03
CA VAL A 16 11.62 -29.29 -16.02
C VAL A 16 12.43 -28.14 -15.41
N ILE A 17 13.76 -28.29 -15.33
CA ILE A 17 14.68 -27.21 -14.94
C ILE A 17 15.45 -26.79 -16.19
N ALA A 18 15.10 -25.63 -16.73
CA ALA A 18 15.60 -25.11 -17.99
C ALA A 18 16.66 -24.02 -17.81
N GLY A 19 17.66 -23.97 -18.69
CA GLY A 19 18.79 -23.04 -18.61
C GLY A 19 20.04 -23.67 -17.97
N SER A 20 20.83 -22.85 -17.27
CA SER A 20 22.11 -23.31 -16.71
C SER A 20 21.91 -24.21 -15.49
N LEU A 21 22.59 -25.35 -15.44
CA LEU A 21 22.68 -26.21 -14.24
C LEU A 21 23.85 -25.77 -13.35
N ASP A 22 23.76 -24.56 -12.82
CA ASP A 22 24.68 -24.09 -11.79
C ASP A 22 24.41 -24.77 -10.43
N ALA A 23 25.25 -24.48 -9.44
CA ALA A 23 25.13 -25.11 -8.11
C ALA A 23 23.72 -24.95 -7.47
N PRO A 24 23.05 -23.78 -7.56
CA PRO A 24 21.66 -23.60 -7.10
C PRO A 24 20.65 -24.51 -7.82
N ALA A 25 20.71 -24.58 -9.15
CA ALA A 25 19.79 -25.42 -9.93
C ALA A 25 20.00 -26.92 -9.65
N LEU A 26 21.26 -27.36 -9.51
CA LEU A 26 21.59 -28.74 -9.14
C LEU A 26 21.11 -29.10 -7.74
N GLU A 27 21.18 -28.16 -6.79
CA GLU A 27 20.65 -28.37 -5.44
C GLU A 27 19.13 -28.49 -5.42
N LEU A 28 18.43 -27.66 -6.20
CA LEU A 28 16.98 -27.80 -6.39
C LEU A 28 16.62 -29.17 -6.99
N ALA A 29 17.35 -29.58 -8.03
CA ALA A 29 17.17 -30.88 -8.67
C ALA A 29 17.36 -32.04 -7.66
N ARG A 30 18.43 -32.03 -6.85
CA ARG A 30 18.66 -33.04 -5.80
C ARG A 30 17.50 -33.13 -4.82
N ARG A 31 16.99 -31.99 -4.36
CA ARG A 31 15.92 -31.93 -3.35
C ARG A 31 14.55 -32.33 -3.90
N LEU A 32 14.27 -32.04 -5.17
CA LEU A 32 13.06 -32.50 -5.85
C LEU A 32 13.13 -34.01 -6.08
N HIS A 33 14.26 -34.52 -6.58
CA HIS A 33 14.48 -35.95 -6.78
C HIS A 33 14.35 -36.72 -5.45
N GLY A 34 14.95 -36.21 -4.37
CA GLY A 34 14.83 -36.75 -3.01
C GLY A 34 13.39 -36.74 -2.46
N ARG A 35 12.50 -35.92 -3.00
CA ARG A 35 11.06 -35.89 -2.69
C ARG A 35 10.20 -36.75 -3.66
N GLY A 36 10.85 -37.53 -4.53
CA GLY A 36 10.16 -38.41 -5.48
C GLY A 36 9.61 -37.69 -6.72
N TRP A 37 10.26 -36.62 -7.18
CA TRP A 37 9.94 -35.99 -8.46
C TRP A 37 10.73 -36.60 -9.61
N SER A 38 10.05 -36.82 -10.73
CA SER A 38 10.67 -37.09 -12.02
C SER A 38 11.26 -35.80 -12.58
N LEU A 39 12.47 -35.84 -13.14
CA LEU A 39 13.17 -34.63 -13.59
C LEU A 39 13.54 -34.67 -15.06
N VAL A 40 13.36 -33.53 -15.72
CA VAL A 40 13.96 -33.20 -17.01
C VAL A 40 14.91 -32.02 -16.79
N LEU A 41 16.19 -32.23 -17.07
CA LEU A 41 17.25 -31.25 -16.86
C LEU A 41 17.79 -30.78 -18.21
N ASP A 42 17.71 -29.48 -18.45
CA ASP A 42 18.36 -28.83 -19.58
C ASP A 42 19.84 -28.63 -19.26
N THR A 43 20.75 -28.95 -20.18
CA THR A 43 22.19 -28.80 -19.97
C THR A 43 22.89 -28.41 -21.27
N ALA A 44 24.05 -27.76 -21.14
CA ALA A 44 24.94 -27.55 -22.29
C ALA A 44 25.72 -28.83 -22.66
N ASP A 45 25.87 -29.78 -21.72
CA ASP A 45 26.58 -31.05 -21.89
C ASP A 45 25.86 -32.18 -21.13
N ALA A 46 25.54 -33.26 -21.83
CA ALA A 46 24.82 -34.43 -21.29
C ALA A 46 25.62 -35.17 -20.19
N GLY A 47 26.93 -34.95 -20.08
CA GLY A 47 27.77 -35.54 -19.03
C GLY A 47 27.67 -34.87 -17.65
N ALA A 48 27.03 -33.70 -17.52
CA ALA A 48 27.08 -32.87 -16.31
C ALA A 48 26.07 -33.23 -15.20
N VAL A 49 25.55 -34.46 -15.18
CA VAL A 49 24.55 -34.91 -14.18
C VAL A 49 25.21 -35.58 -12.96
N ASP A 50 26.55 -35.62 -12.92
CA ASP A 50 27.31 -36.14 -11.80
C ASP A 50 27.02 -35.33 -10.53
N GLY A 51 26.37 -35.98 -9.55
CA GLY A 51 26.14 -35.42 -8.22
C GLY A 51 24.71 -35.36 -7.74
N LEU A 52 23.71 -35.89 -8.44
CA LEU A 52 22.31 -35.92 -7.96
C LEU A 52 22.05 -36.82 -6.73
N GLY A 53 23.05 -37.58 -6.26
CA GLY A 53 22.93 -38.46 -5.10
C GLY A 53 22.43 -39.87 -5.45
N ALA A 54 22.27 -40.73 -4.45
CA ALA A 54 21.87 -42.12 -4.65
C ALA A 54 20.47 -42.21 -5.30
N PRO A 55 20.24 -43.18 -6.21
CA PRO A 55 19.04 -43.24 -7.03
C PRO A 55 17.78 -43.40 -6.17
N VAL A 56 16.85 -42.47 -6.32
CA VAL A 56 15.43 -42.65 -5.94
C VAL A 56 14.75 -43.39 -7.10
N GLU A 57 13.66 -44.14 -6.86
CA GLU A 57 12.93 -44.90 -7.90
C GLU A 57 12.32 -44.05 -9.04
N THR A 58 12.56 -42.73 -9.06
CA THR A 58 11.98 -41.79 -10.04
C THR A 58 12.96 -41.44 -11.16
N PRO A 59 12.51 -41.32 -12.42
CA PRO A 59 13.39 -41.09 -13.57
C PRO A 59 13.97 -39.68 -13.62
N VAL A 60 15.23 -39.57 -14.06
CA VAL A 60 15.91 -38.31 -14.38
C VAL A 60 16.40 -38.38 -15.82
N THR A 61 16.01 -37.41 -16.65
CA THR A 61 16.44 -37.27 -18.05
C THR A 61 17.18 -35.95 -18.21
N ALA A 62 18.42 -35.98 -18.70
CA ALA A 62 19.16 -34.77 -19.05
C ALA A 62 19.25 -34.64 -20.56
N LEU A 63 18.90 -33.47 -21.09
CA LEU A 63 18.94 -33.18 -22.52
C LEU A 63 19.95 -32.07 -22.79
N ALA A 64 20.94 -32.38 -23.64
CA ALA A 64 21.92 -31.40 -24.06
C ALA A 64 21.40 -30.59 -25.25
N GLY A 65 21.40 -29.26 -25.14
CA GLY A 65 20.98 -28.37 -26.22
C GLY A 65 20.96 -26.90 -25.82
N ASP A 66 20.50 -26.06 -26.75
CA ASP A 66 20.32 -24.63 -26.51
C ASP A 66 18.85 -24.32 -26.24
N VAL A 67 18.54 -23.76 -25.07
CA VAL A 67 17.18 -23.40 -24.66
C VAL A 67 16.51 -22.40 -25.61
N ARG A 68 17.27 -21.71 -26.47
CA ARG A 68 16.74 -20.82 -27.50
C ARG A 68 16.17 -21.56 -28.71
N ASP A 69 16.56 -22.82 -28.92
CA ASP A 69 16.16 -23.59 -30.09
C ASP A 69 14.77 -24.22 -29.86
N GLU A 70 13.82 -23.93 -30.76
CA GLU A 70 12.44 -24.43 -30.65
C GLU A 70 12.35 -25.97 -30.63
N SER A 71 13.23 -26.66 -31.37
CA SER A 71 13.31 -28.12 -31.36
C SER A 71 13.76 -28.67 -30.01
N HIS A 72 14.67 -27.96 -29.33
CA HIS A 72 15.15 -28.34 -28.00
C HIS A 72 14.08 -28.08 -26.94
N GLN A 73 13.40 -26.93 -27.02
CA GLN A 73 12.24 -26.62 -26.16
C GLN A 73 11.15 -27.70 -26.30
N THR A 74 10.89 -28.16 -27.52
CA THR A 74 9.96 -29.26 -27.79
C THR A 74 10.43 -30.56 -27.14
N ALA A 75 11.71 -30.92 -27.31
CA ALA A 75 12.28 -32.13 -26.71
C ALA A 75 12.19 -32.14 -25.18
N LEU A 76 12.42 -30.99 -24.51
CA LEU A 76 12.27 -30.85 -23.06
C LEU A 76 10.83 -31.13 -22.60
N VAL A 77 9.84 -30.59 -23.33
CA VAL A 77 8.41 -30.77 -23.01
C VAL A 77 7.92 -32.18 -23.35
N GLU A 78 8.41 -32.79 -24.43
CA GLU A 78 8.13 -34.18 -24.78
C GLU A 78 8.70 -35.15 -23.74
N ALA A 79 9.94 -34.94 -23.30
CA ALA A 79 10.51 -35.71 -22.21
C ALA A 79 9.65 -35.61 -20.94
N ALA A 80 9.14 -34.43 -20.59
CA ALA A 80 8.25 -34.29 -19.44
C ALA A 80 6.92 -35.05 -19.64
N ARG A 81 6.35 -35.01 -20.84
CA ARG A 81 5.15 -35.77 -21.19
C ARG A 81 5.37 -37.28 -21.04
N ASP A 82 6.51 -37.79 -21.50
CA ASP A 82 6.87 -39.21 -21.37
C ASP A 82 7.02 -39.65 -19.90
N LEU A 83 7.39 -38.72 -19.02
CA LEU A 83 7.44 -38.92 -17.57
C LEU A 83 6.07 -38.76 -16.87
N GLY A 84 4.99 -38.49 -17.63
CA GLY A 84 3.62 -38.49 -17.13
C GLY A 84 2.98 -37.10 -16.98
N GLY A 85 3.66 -36.01 -17.37
CA GLY A 85 3.10 -34.66 -17.32
C GLY A 85 4.13 -33.59 -16.96
N LEU A 86 3.66 -32.39 -16.63
CA LEU A 86 4.54 -31.30 -16.18
C LEU A 86 3.87 -30.50 -15.07
N ASP A 87 4.42 -30.57 -13.86
CA ASP A 87 3.91 -29.89 -12.66
C ASP A 87 4.72 -28.64 -12.29
N LEU A 88 5.98 -28.57 -12.71
CA LEU A 88 6.89 -27.45 -12.42
C LEU A 88 7.80 -27.18 -13.62
N LEU A 89 7.81 -25.93 -14.09
CA LEU A 89 8.78 -25.41 -15.06
C LEU A 89 9.63 -24.33 -14.40
N VAL A 90 10.93 -24.55 -14.28
CA VAL A 90 11.88 -23.56 -13.73
C VAL A 90 12.70 -22.95 -14.86
N SER A 91 12.64 -21.63 -15.00
CA SER A 91 13.45 -20.86 -15.95
C SER A 91 14.67 -20.28 -15.24
N ASN A 92 15.82 -20.94 -15.38
CA ASN A 92 17.11 -20.58 -14.77
C ASN A 92 18.13 -20.03 -15.78
N ALA A 93 17.66 -19.49 -16.91
CA ALA A 93 18.54 -18.98 -17.96
C ALA A 93 19.02 -17.55 -17.65
N GLY A 94 20.31 -17.28 -17.85
CA GLY A 94 20.89 -15.94 -17.76
C GLY A 94 22.38 -15.94 -17.45
N VAL A 95 23.17 -15.17 -18.21
CA VAL A 95 24.58 -14.89 -17.92
C VAL A 95 24.69 -13.49 -17.36
N ARG A 96 25.46 -13.28 -16.29
CA ARG A 96 25.63 -11.98 -15.62
C ARG A 96 26.98 -11.32 -16.00
N PRO A 97 27.08 -10.64 -17.16
CA PRO A 97 28.29 -9.90 -17.51
C PRO A 97 28.42 -8.62 -16.66
N PRO A 98 29.60 -8.31 -16.09
CA PRO A 98 29.84 -7.07 -15.36
C PRO A 98 30.11 -5.89 -16.33
N LEU A 99 29.14 -5.60 -17.19
CA LEU A 99 29.17 -4.48 -18.12
C LEU A 99 28.04 -3.45 -17.88
N ALA A 100 28.41 -2.17 -17.81
CA ALA A 100 27.45 -1.08 -17.72
C ALA A 100 26.55 -1.06 -18.97
N LEU A 101 25.29 -0.62 -18.82
CA LEU A 101 24.30 -0.67 -19.90
C LEU A 101 24.77 0.05 -21.17
N CYS A 102 25.37 1.23 -21.03
CA CYS A 102 25.84 2.03 -22.17
C CYS A 102 27.08 1.45 -22.86
N ASP A 103 27.80 0.57 -22.17
CA ASP A 103 29.01 -0.09 -22.69
C ASP A 103 28.70 -1.48 -23.28
N GLN A 104 27.45 -1.96 -23.13
CA GLN A 104 27.00 -3.26 -23.61
C GLN A 104 26.90 -3.28 -25.15
N PRO A 105 27.65 -4.14 -25.87
CA PRO A 105 27.51 -4.27 -27.31
C PRO A 105 26.07 -4.69 -27.68
N PRO A 106 25.44 -4.09 -28.72
CA PRO A 106 24.06 -4.39 -29.08
C PRO A 106 23.78 -5.88 -29.32
N ASP A 107 24.71 -6.61 -29.95
CA ASP A 107 24.55 -8.05 -30.20
C ASP A 107 24.67 -8.88 -28.92
N ALA A 108 25.46 -8.43 -27.95
CA ALA A 108 25.53 -9.06 -26.63
C ALA A 108 24.22 -8.84 -25.85
N PHE A 109 23.63 -7.63 -25.94
CA PHE A 109 22.34 -7.33 -25.34
C PHE A 109 21.19 -8.13 -25.97
N ARG A 110 21.16 -8.25 -27.30
CA ARG A 110 20.19 -9.11 -28.02
C ARG A 110 20.26 -10.55 -27.55
N ARG A 111 21.47 -11.14 -27.51
CA ARG A 111 21.65 -12.50 -26.97
C ARG A 111 21.14 -12.63 -25.54
N LEU A 112 21.29 -11.59 -24.72
CA LEU A 112 20.81 -11.63 -23.34
C LEU A 112 19.28 -11.66 -23.25
N LEU A 113 18.60 -10.85 -24.08
CA LEU A 113 17.15 -10.89 -24.26
C LEU A 113 16.69 -12.26 -24.78
N ASP A 114 17.37 -12.81 -25.78
CA ASP A 114 17.03 -14.10 -26.38
C ASP A 114 17.06 -15.22 -25.34
N VAL A 115 18.16 -15.31 -24.58
CA VAL A 115 18.36 -16.36 -23.56
C VAL A 115 17.45 -16.18 -22.35
N THR A 116 17.22 -14.94 -21.90
CA THR A 116 16.60 -14.67 -20.59
C THR A 116 15.11 -14.38 -20.68
N VAL A 117 14.60 -13.95 -21.83
CA VAL A 117 13.19 -13.54 -22.01
C VAL A 117 12.53 -14.37 -23.11
N LEU A 118 13.11 -14.40 -24.32
CA LEU A 118 12.45 -15.07 -25.45
C LEU A 118 12.45 -16.59 -25.32
N ALA A 119 13.56 -17.18 -24.85
CA ALA A 119 13.64 -18.62 -24.63
C ALA A 119 12.66 -19.11 -23.54
N PRO A 120 12.58 -18.50 -22.33
CA PRO A 120 11.53 -18.84 -21.37
C PRO A 120 10.11 -18.69 -21.91
N LEU A 121 9.84 -17.65 -22.72
CA LEU A 121 8.54 -17.46 -23.36
C LEU A 121 8.21 -18.58 -24.36
N GLY A 122 9.17 -18.95 -25.21
CA GLY A 122 9.01 -20.04 -26.19
C GLY A 122 8.79 -21.38 -25.52
N LEU A 123 9.61 -21.68 -24.49
CA LEU A 123 9.47 -22.90 -23.71
C LEU A 123 8.14 -22.96 -22.98
N LEU A 124 7.72 -21.86 -22.33
CA LEU A 124 6.42 -21.79 -21.68
C LEU A 124 5.27 -22.05 -22.65
N ARG A 125 5.27 -21.41 -23.83
CA ARG A 125 4.22 -21.61 -24.86
C ARG A 125 4.08 -23.09 -25.23
N THR A 126 5.22 -23.78 -25.35
CA THR A 126 5.27 -25.21 -25.66
C THR A 126 4.79 -26.07 -24.48
N ALA A 127 5.15 -25.69 -23.24
CA ALA A 127 4.81 -26.40 -22.01
C ALA A 127 3.37 -26.16 -21.51
N LEU A 128 2.73 -25.07 -21.96
CA LEU A 128 1.47 -24.56 -21.41
C LEU A 128 0.31 -25.58 -21.41
N PRO A 129 0.12 -26.43 -22.44
CA PRO A 129 -0.92 -27.45 -22.40
C PRO A 129 -0.77 -28.42 -21.21
N LEU A 130 0.46 -28.89 -20.94
CA LEU A 130 0.73 -29.80 -19.82
C LEU A 130 0.57 -29.09 -18.46
N LEU A 131 1.03 -27.84 -18.36
CA LEU A 131 0.91 -27.03 -17.14
C LEU A 131 -0.55 -26.70 -16.81
N ARG A 132 -1.41 -26.45 -17.82
CA ARG A 132 -2.84 -26.23 -17.61
C ARG A 132 -3.55 -27.49 -17.13
N GLU A 133 -3.17 -28.65 -17.66
CA GLU A 133 -3.72 -29.94 -17.25
C GLU A 133 -3.39 -30.27 -15.79
N SER A 134 -2.13 -30.06 -15.38
CA SER A 134 -1.66 -30.31 -14.01
C SER A 134 -2.04 -29.22 -13.02
N ARG A 135 -2.46 -28.03 -13.50
CA ARG A 135 -2.47 -26.77 -12.72
C ARG A 135 -1.11 -26.51 -12.07
N GLY A 136 -0.09 -26.69 -12.89
CA GLY A 136 1.32 -26.64 -12.53
C GLY A 136 1.82 -25.24 -12.21
N VAL A 137 3.13 -25.16 -12.01
CA VAL A 137 3.84 -23.96 -11.58
C VAL A 137 4.89 -23.59 -12.63
N VAL A 138 5.05 -22.30 -12.88
CA VAL A 138 6.16 -21.71 -13.62
C VAL A 138 6.94 -20.84 -12.65
N ALA A 139 8.24 -21.09 -12.51
CA ALA A 139 9.13 -20.30 -11.67
C ALA A 139 10.20 -19.63 -12.52
N ALA A 140 10.16 -18.29 -12.61
CA ALA A 140 11.20 -17.48 -13.23
C ALA A 140 12.20 -17.04 -12.16
N VAL A 141 13.47 -17.41 -12.33
CA VAL A 141 14.53 -17.06 -11.38
C VAL A 141 15.16 -15.74 -11.78
N SER A 142 15.05 -14.74 -10.91
CA SER A 142 15.55 -13.39 -11.08
C SER A 142 16.46 -13.02 -9.90
N PRO A 143 17.50 -12.19 -10.08
CA PRO A 143 18.30 -11.69 -8.97
C PRO A 143 17.83 -10.30 -8.50
N HIS A 144 18.07 -10.00 -7.23
CA HIS A 144 17.64 -8.78 -6.52
C HIS A 144 18.00 -7.48 -7.23
N THR A 145 19.11 -7.49 -7.95
CA THR A 145 19.59 -6.37 -8.78
C THR A 145 18.68 -6.03 -9.98
N ALA A 146 17.63 -6.81 -10.25
CA ALA A 146 16.62 -6.49 -11.27
C ALA A 146 15.60 -5.44 -10.78
N ALA A 147 15.38 -5.34 -9.46
CA ALA A 147 14.45 -4.40 -8.85
C ALA A 147 15.07 -3.01 -8.55
N GLU A 148 16.39 -2.96 -8.32
CA GLU A 148 17.11 -1.71 -7.97
C GLU A 148 18.22 -1.34 -8.97
N PRO A 149 18.26 -0.10 -9.49
CA PRO A 149 19.37 0.36 -10.31
C PRO A 149 20.67 0.48 -9.50
N GLY A 150 21.67 -0.36 -9.79
CA GLY A 150 22.98 -0.26 -9.14
C GLY A 150 24.00 -1.28 -9.63
N GLY A 151 25.23 -0.83 -9.88
CA GLY A 151 26.36 -1.69 -10.24
C GLY A 151 26.55 -1.91 -11.76
N PRO A 152 27.66 -2.57 -12.16
CA PRO A 152 28.04 -2.70 -13.56
C PRO A 152 27.25 -3.79 -14.30
N HIS A 153 25.95 -3.96 -14.06
CA HIS A 153 25.15 -5.05 -14.67
C HIS A 153 23.87 -4.54 -15.35
N GLY A 154 23.82 -3.27 -15.73
CA GLY A 154 22.58 -2.61 -16.16
C GLY A 154 21.85 -3.31 -17.31
N GLY A 155 22.59 -3.88 -18.27
CA GLY A 155 22.00 -4.67 -19.35
C GLY A 155 21.32 -5.95 -18.84
N TYR A 156 21.96 -6.65 -17.91
CA TYR A 156 21.43 -7.87 -17.30
C TYR A 156 20.22 -7.60 -16.39
N SER A 157 20.30 -6.57 -15.55
CA SER A 157 19.18 -6.15 -14.70
C SER A 157 17.94 -5.77 -15.52
N ALA A 158 18.12 -5.00 -16.61
CA ALA A 158 17.00 -4.61 -17.48
C ALA A 158 16.30 -5.81 -18.12
N VAL A 159 17.07 -6.81 -18.57
CA VAL A 159 16.52 -8.02 -19.17
C VAL A 159 15.83 -8.91 -18.13
N LYS A 160 16.36 -9.00 -16.90
CA LYS A 160 15.70 -9.74 -15.82
C LYS A 160 14.41 -9.07 -15.35
N ALA A 161 14.38 -7.74 -15.28
CA ALA A 161 13.13 -6.99 -15.06
C ALA A 161 12.09 -7.24 -16.17
N ALA A 162 12.53 -7.41 -17.42
CA ALA A 162 11.63 -7.79 -18.52
C ALA A 162 11.06 -9.21 -18.35
N LEU A 163 11.86 -10.17 -17.86
CA LEU A 163 11.39 -11.51 -17.49
C LEU A 163 10.38 -11.45 -16.34
N ASP A 164 10.63 -10.62 -15.32
CA ASP A 164 9.72 -10.46 -14.19
C ASP A 164 8.37 -9.88 -14.64
N ARG A 165 8.40 -8.86 -15.51
CA ARG A 165 7.17 -8.31 -16.08
C ARG A 165 6.45 -9.33 -16.95
N LEU A 166 7.16 -10.10 -17.77
CA LEU A 166 6.59 -11.16 -18.59
C LEU A 166 5.86 -12.20 -17.72
N ALA A 167 6.50 -12.68 -16.65
CA ALA A 167 5.91 -13.62 -15.70
C ALA A 167 4.65 -13.06 -15.02
N ALA A 168 4.65 -11.77 -14.65
CA ALA A 168 3.48 -11.11 -14.09
C ALA A 168 2.30 -11.03 -15.07
N GLU A 169 2.54 -10.81 -16.37
CA GLU A 169 1.48 -10.82 -17.39
C GLU A 169 0.94 -12.23 -17.61
N ILE A 170 1.81 -13.24 -17.69
CA ILE A 170 1.39 -14.64 -17.82
C ILE A 170 0.53 -15.06 -16.63
N ALA A 171 0.84 -14.61 -15.41
CA ALA A 171 0.02 -14.89 -14.22
C ALA A 171 -1.43 -14.40 -14.36
N ILE A 172 -1.64 -13.33 -15.13
CA ILE A 172 -2.96 -12.75 -15.41
C ILE A 172 -3.63 -13.48 -16.56
N GLU A 173 -2.89 -13.74 -17.65
CA GLU A 173 -3.40 -14.40 -18.85
C GLU A 173 -3.71 -15.90 -18.63
N GLU A 174 -3.01 -16.56 -17.72
CA GLU A 174 -3.08 -18.01 -17.48
C GLU A 174 -3.50 -18.36 -16.04
N PRO A 175 -4.76 -18.09 -15.64
CA PRO A 175 -5.22 -18.23 -14.24
C PRO A 175 -5.24 -19.68 -13.72
N LEU A 176 -5.05 -20.68 -14.60
CA LEU A 176 -4.96 -22.09 -14.23
C LEU A 176 -3.54 -22.53 -13.87
N VAL A 177 -2.53 -21.72 -14.19
CA VAL A 177 -1.11 -21.97 -13.95
C VAL A 177 -0.62 -20.97 -12.91
N ARG A 178 0.09 -21.46 -11.88
CA ARG A 178 0.71 -20.56 -10.89
C ARG A 178 2.04 -20.07 -11.43
N VAL A 179 2.29 -18.77 -11.35
CA VAL A 179 3.51 -18.16 -11.90
C VAL A 179 4.22 -17.38 -10.80
N TRP A 180 5.48 -17.74 -10.56
CA TRP A 180 6.32 -17.15 -9.54
C TRP A 180 7.51 -16.47 -10.18
N THR A 181 7.80 -15.23 -9.77
CA THR A 181 9.11 -14.63 -9.93
C THR A 181 9.83 -14.72 -8.60
N VAL A 182 10.99 -15.37 -8.59
CA VAL A 182 11.72 -15.67 -7.36
C VAL A 182 13.03 -14.90 -7.38
N ASP A 183 13.17 -13.98 -6.43
CA ASP A 183 14.36 -13.19 -6.21
C ASP A 183 15.37 -13.95 -5.35
N SER A 184 16.49 -14.36 -5.93
CA SER A 184 17.52 -15.16 -5.26
C SER A 184 18.93 -14.58 -5.32
N ASP A 185 19.64 -14.74 -4.20
CA ASP A 185 21.10 -14.60 -4.08
C ASP A 185 21.87 -15.87 -4.52
N GLY A 186 21.16 -16.89 -5.02
CA GLY A 186 21.65 -18.20 -5.46
C GLY A 186 21.66 -19.28 -4.37
N HIS A 187 21.89 -18.96 -3.11
CA HIS A 187 22.00 -19.98 -2.05
C HIS A 187 20.64 -20.33 -1.43
N THR A 188 19.70 -19.40 -1.53
CA THR A 188 18.33 -19.51 -0.98
C THR A 188 17.30 -20.04 -1.97
N GLN A 189 17.63 -20.13 -3.27
CA GLN A 189 16.72 -20.52 -4.35
C GLN A 189 16.03 -21.87 -4.11
N ALA A 190 16.83 -22.92 -3.91
CA ALA A 190 16.33 -24.28 -3.77
C ALA A 190 15.39 -24.44 -2.56
N PRO A 191 15.77 -24.06 -1.32
CA PRO A 191 14.88 -24.19 -0.18
C PRO A 191 13.61 -23.31 -0.29
N ALA A 192 13.69 -22.11 -0.85
CA ALA A 192 12.53 -21.23 -0.99
C ALA A 192 11.50 -21.76 -2.01
N LEU A 193 11.94 -22.27 -3.17
CA LEU A 193 11.04 -22.87 -4.15
C LEU A 193 10.30 -24.08 -3.60
N LEU A 194 10.95 -24.88 -2.75
CA LEU A 194 10.33 -26.04 -2.11
C LEU A 194 9.28 -25.62 -1.09
N GLU A 195 9.55 -24.59 -0.30
CA GLU A 195 8.59 -23.99 0.64
C GLU A 195 7.32 -23.49 -0.08
N LEU A 196 7.48 -22.78 -1.20
CA LEU A 196 6.37 -22.32 -2.04
C LEU A 196 5.55 -23.49 -2.61
N LEU A 197 6.21 -24.57 -3.03
CA LEU A 197 5.58 -25.80 -3.52
C LEU A 197 4.81 -26.54 -2.42
N GLU A 198 5.37 -26.62 -1.22
CA GLU A 198 4.76 -27.29 -0.07
C GLU A 198 3.49 -26.55 0.39
N HIS A 199 3.50 -25.22 0.35
CA HIS A 199 2.38 -24.39 0.81
C HIS A 199 1.40 -23.97 -0.30
N GLY A 200 1.69 -24.33 -1.56
CA GLY A 200 0.82 -24.01 -2.69
C GLY A 200 0.64 -22.50 -2.90
N ALA A 201 1.73 -21.74 -2.79
CA ALA A 201 1.73 -20.30 -2.86
C ALA A 201 1.08 -19.78 -4.17
N PRO A 202 0.29 -18.69 -4.12
CA PRO A 202 -0.37 -18.13 -5.30
C PRO A 202 0.64 -17.59 -6.33
N SER A 203 0.17 -17.13 -7.48
CA SER A 203 1.05 -16.40 -8.41
C SER A 203 1.51 -15.08 -7.77
N GLY A 204 2.77 -14.69 -7.96
CA GLY A 204 3.32 -13.50 -7.33
C GLY A 204 4.84 -13.38 -7.42
N HIS A 205 5.35 -12.31 -6.81
CA HIS A 205 6.77 -12.08 -6.62
C HIS A 205 7.20 -12.48 -5.21
N TYR A 206 8.37 -13.09 -5.09
CA TYR A 206 8.83 -13.74 -3.87
C TYR A 206 10.31 -13.50 -3.65
N ASP A 207 10.65 -12.90 -2.51
CA ASP A 207 12.03 -12.82 -2.03
C ASP A 207 12.38 -14.07 -1.24
N THR A 208 13.46 -14.72 -1.65
CA THR A 208 13.91 -15.97 -1.05
C THR A 208 14.45 -15.83 0.39
N ALA A 209 14.98 -14.67 0.77
CA ALA A 209 15.46 -14.42 2.14
C ALA A 209 14.29 -14.31 3.12
N GLU A 210 13.19 -13.70 2.70
CA GLU A 210 11.97 -13.60 3.50
C GLU A 210 11.35 -14.97 3.74
N ILE A 211 11.15 -15.75 2.67
CA ILE A 211 10.55 -17.10 2.72
C ILE A 211 11.26 -17.98 3.75
N LEU A 212 12.60 -17.90 3.82
CA LEU A 212 13.36 -18.77 4.71
C LEU A 212 13.40 -18.26 6.16
N GLN A 213 13.29 -16.95 6.38
CA GLN A 213 13.26 -16.36 7.73
C GLN A 213 12.02 -16.78 8.51
N SER A 214 10.87 -16.86 7.87
CA SER A 214 9.64 -17.42 8.46
C SER A 214 9.61 -18.94 8.59
N ALA A 215 10.34 -19.68 7.75
CA ALA A 215 10.31 -21.14 7.76
C ALA A 215 11.03 -21.72 8.99
N GLY A 216 12.08 -21.02 9.48
CA GLY A 216 12.88 -21.43 10.63
C GLY A 216 12.28 -21.08 12.01
N ALA A 217 11.36 -20.11 12.09
CA ALA A 217 10.56 -19.85 13.28
C ALA A 217 9.31 -20.72 13.20
N GLY A 218 9.10 -21.68 14.11
CA GLY A 218 7.98 -22.63 14.06
C GLY A 218 6.61 -21.95 14.11
N THR A 219 6.13 -21.48 12.95
CA THR A 219 4.79 -21.04 12.52
C THR A 219 4.96 -20.37 11.15
N SER A 220 4.42 -21.00 10.09
CA SER A 220 4.01 -20.46 8.78
C SER A 220 4.93 -19.45 8.05
N LEU A 221 5.34 -19.81 6.83
CA LEU A 221 5.94 -18.93 5.79
C LEU A 221 5.34 -17.51 5.76
N PRO A 222 6.11 -16.46 5.40
CA PRO A 222 5.66 -15.09 5.55
C PRO A 222 4.91 -14.68 4.28
N ALA A 223 4.15 -13.61 4.38
CA ALA A 223 3.92 -12.77 3.22
C ALA A 223 4.68 -11.47 3.48
N ASP A 224 5.65 -11.15 2.61
CA ASP A 224 6.40 -9.88 2.48
C ASP A 224 7.35 -9.43 3.66
N PRO A 225 8.39 -8.61 3.40
CA PRO A 225 9.68 -8.59 4.13
C PRO A 225 9.89 -7.84 5.45
N THR A 226 8.99 -7.20 6.17
CA THR A 226 9.45 -6.45 7.39
C THR A 226 9.13 -7.23 8.66
N ASP A 227 10.02 -7.54 9.60
CA ASP A 227 11.32 -6.99 9.97
C ASP A 227 11.93 -7.92 11.06
N GLY A 228 13.23 -7.83 11.30
CA GLY A 228 13.96 -8.75 12.18
C GLY A 228 13.67 -8.66 13.68
N THR A 229 14.34 -9.51 14.48
CA THR A 229 14.92 -9.10 15.78
C THR A 229 15.85 -10.14 16.43
N SER A 230 17.03 -9.63 16.82
CA SER A 230 17.88 -9.92 17.99
C SER A 230 18.19 -11.36 18.46
N ALA A 231 19.49 -11.64 18.59
CA ALA A 231 20.05 -12.31 19.76
C ALA A 231 21.46 -11.77 20.09
N SER A 232 21.69 -11.61 21.39
CA SER A 232 22.80 -10.94 22.09
C SER A 232 24.06 -11.79 22.30
N ALA A 233 25.24 -11.12 22.40
CA ALA A 233 26.34 -11.29 23.40
C ALA A 233 27.71 -10.84 22.81
N PRO A 234 28.81 -10.65 23.58
CA PRO A 234 29.02 -10.13 24.94
C PRO A 234 30.04 -8.95 25.00
N GLY A 235 30.35 -8.50 26.22
CA GLY A 235 30.99 -7.22 26.56
C GLY A 235 32.44 -6.96 26.18
N THR A 236 32.82 -5.68 26.25
CA THR A 236 34.14 -5.23 26.71
C THR A 236 34.02 -3.93 27.51
N GLN A 237 34.71 -3.91 28.65
CA GLN A 237 34.75 -2.84 29.63
C GLN A 237 35.61 -1.65 29.17
N ARG A 238 35.22 -0.44 29.61
CA ARG A 238 36.05 0.69 30.10
C ARG A 238 35.04 1.82 30.41
N GLY A 239 34.76 2.20 31.65
CA GLY A 239 35.68 2.78 32.63
C GLY A 239 35.54 4.31 32.61
N GLY A 240 34.68 4.88 33.47
CA GLY A 240 34.51 6.35 33.55
C GLY A 240 33.55 6.78 34.66
N ARG A 241 34.12 7.33 35.74
CA ARG A 241 33.47 7.72 36.99
C ARG A 241 32.47 8.89 36.84
N ARG A 242 31.37 8.81 37.59
CA ARG A 242 30.50 9.94 37.99
C ARG A 242 31.21 10.88 38.98
N PRO A 243 30.87 12.17 38.98
CA PRO A 243 30.69 12.91 40.24
C PRO A 243 29.28 13.52 40.37
N PRO A 244 28.87 13.92 41.59
CA PRO A 244 27.46 14.04 41.97
C PRO A 244 26.89 15.46 41.91
N ALA A 245 25.57 15.49 42.08
CA ALA A 245 24.69 16.65 42.16
C ALA A 245 25.14 17.73 43.16
N ARG A 246 24.83 18.99 42.82
CA ARG A 246 24.74 20.10 43.77
C ARG A 246 23.39 20.77 43.64
N GLU A 247 22.66 20.75 44.75
CA GLU A 247 21.61 21.70 45.09
C GLU A 247 22.23 23.10 45.20
N SER A 248 21.51 24.12 44.71
CA SER A 248 21.73 25.50 45.12
C SER A 248 20.40 26.21 45.31
N THR A 249 20.20 26.64 46.54
CA THR A 249 19.13 27.45 47.09
C THR A 249 19.16 28.89 46.60
N GLY A 250 17.96 29.49 46.51
CA GLY A 250 17.69 30.89 46.80
C GLY A 250 18.08 31.93 45.75
N LEU A 251 17.08 32.68 45.25
CA LEU A 251 16.90 34.08 45.62
C LEU A 251 15.64 34.65 44.93
N SER A 252 14.69 35.03 45.77
CA SER A 252 13.49 35.79 45.43
C SER A 252 13.87 37.18 44.93
N ARG A 253 13.30 37.61 43.80
CA ARG A 253 13.16 39.03 43.45
C ARG A 253 11.75 39.24 42.91
N GLU A 254 10.97 39.97 43.71
CA GLU A 254 9.75 40.62 43.26
C GLU A 254 10.10 41.68 42.21
N SER A 255 9.38 41.65 41.08
CA SER A 255 9.22 42.82 40.22
C SER A 255 7.80 42.84 39.65
N THR A 256 7.05 43.78 40.20
CA THR A 256 5.83 44.43 39.74
C THR A 256 5.49 44.30 38.25
N GLY A 257 4.26 43.82 38.00
CA GLY A 257 3.27 44.40 37.09
C GLY A 257 3.69 44.80 35.67
N LEU A 258 3.21 44.05 34.69
CA LEU A 258 2.41 44.53 33.55
C LEU A 258 1.93 43.29 32.79
N SER A 259 0.69 42.91 33.05
CA SER A 259 -0.03 41.84 32.36
C SER A 259 -0.16 42.21 30.88
N ARG A 260 0.73 41.68 30.04
CA ARG A 260 0.45 41.54 28.61
C ARG A 260 -0.52 40.38 28.48
N GLU A 261 -1.79 40.70 28.32
CA GLU A 261 -2.80 39.74 27.86
C GLU A 261 -2.30 39.11 26.55
N SER A 262 -1.95 37.84 26.64
CA SER A 262 -1.69 37.00 25.48
C SER A 262 -3.00 36.77 24.74
N THR A 263 -3.24 37.50 23.66
CA THR A 263 -4.32 37.25 22.71
C THR A 263 -4.00 36.03 21.83
N GLY A 264 -3.63 34.90 22.46
CA GLY A 264 -3.86 33.61 21.82
C GLY A 264 -5.37 33.41 21.80
N LEU A 265 -5.92 32.80 20.74
CA LEU A 265 -7.28 32.26 20.74
C LEU A 265 -7.56 31.67 22.13
N SER A 266 -8.44 32.31 22.90
CA SER A 266 -9.07 31.56 23.98
C SER A 266 -9.64 30.33 23.30
N ARG A 267 -9.43 29.16 23.90
CA ARG A 267 -10.03 27.89 23.46
C ARG A 267 -11.55 27.93 23.63
N GLY A 268 -12.18 29.02 23.21
CA GLY A 268 -13.60 29.19 23.18
C GLY A 268 -14.14 28.25 22.14
N ASN A 269 -14.85 27.23 22.62
CA ASN A 269 -15.84 26.51 21.84
C ASN A 269 -16.73 27.54 21.15
N PHE A 270 -16.46 27.86 19.89
CA PHE A 270 -17.47 28.51 19.07
C PHE A 270 -18.36 27.40 18.52
N SER A 271 -19.63 27.42 18.90
CA SER A 271 -20.63 26.56 18.29
C SER A 271 -20.89 27.07 16.87
N LEU A 272 -20.78 26.20 15.87
CA LEU A 272 -21.09 26.55 14.50
C LEU A 272 -22.62 26.61 14.34
N PRO A 273 -23.20 27.76 13.92
CA PRO A 273 -24.60 27.84 13.57
C PRO A 273 -24.98 26.79 12.53
N GLY A 274 -26.11 26.10 12.71
CA GLY A 274 -26.53 25.02 11.81
C GLY A 274 -26.68 25.43 10.34
N ASN A 275 -26.93 26.72 10.08
CA ASN A 275 -27.03 27.27 8.72
C ASN A 275 -25.68 27.44 8.00
N LEU A 276 -24.55 27.28 8.70
CA LEU A 276 -23.20 27.30 8.09
C LEU A 276 -22.65 25.89 7.84
N LYS A 277 -23.42 24.84 8.15
CA LYS A 277 -23.02 23.46 7.89
C LYS A 277 -23.53 23.01 6.51
N ALA A 278 -22.63 22.63 5.62
CA ALA A 278 -22.95 22.04 4.33
C ALA A 278 -23.35 20.57 4.49
N ASN A 279 -24.63 20.33 4.70
CA ASN A 279 -25.18 18.98 4.87
C ASN A 279 -25.44 18.26 3.54
N VAL A 280 -25.36 18.98 2.43
CA VAL A 280 -25.60 18.46 1.08
C VAL A 280 -24.54 18.96 0.09
N PRO A 281 -24.27 18.21 -0.99
CA PRO A 281 -23.38 18.65 -2.06
C PRO A 281 -23.83 19.99 -2.67
N PRO A 282 -22.89 20.88 -3.07
CA PRO A 282 -23.22 22.15 -3.72
C PRO A 282 -24.04 21.98 -5.01
N GLU A 283 -23.90 20.83 -5.68
CA GLU A 283 -24.62 20.51 -6.90
C GLU A 283 -26.14 20.41 -6.70
N GLU A 284 -26.60 20.04 -5.49
CA GLU A 284 -28.04 20.04 -5.16
C GLU A 284 -28.63 21.45 -5.06
N HIS A 285 -27.77 22.45 -4.88
CA HIS A 285 -28.12 23.86 -4.87
C HIS A 285 -27.83 24.55 -6.21
N GLY A 286 -27.46 23.79 -7.26
CA GLY A 286 -27.16 24.31 -8.59
C GLY A 286 -25.80 24.98 -8.71
N VAL A 287 -24.88 24.73 -7.77
CA VAL A 287 -23.51 25.23 -7.79
C VAL A 287 -22.57 24.10 -8.20
N ASP A 288 -21.73 24.32 -9.21
CA ASP A 288 -20.71 23.35 -9.58
C ASP A 288 -19.68 23.21 -8.44
N ARG A 289 -19.21 21.99 -8.17
CA ARG A 289 -18.21 21.78 -7.11
C ARG A 289 -16.92 22.57 -7.30
N GLY A 290 -16.56 22.87 -8.55
CA GLY A 290 -15.42 23.71 -8.91
C GLY A 290 -15.62 25.20 -8.64
N ASP A 291 -16.84 25.63 -8.31
CA ASP A 291 -17.19 27.03 -8.07
C ASP A 291 -17.54 27.35 -6.60
N VAL A 292 -17.33 26.40 -5.68
CA VAL A 292 -17.40 26.66 -4.23
C VAL A 292 -16.44 27.79 -3.83
N ARG A 293 -16.68 28.41 -2.68
CA ARG A 293 -15.87 29.56 -2.26
C ARG A 293 -14.52 29.10 -1.73
N LEU A 294 -13.53 29.95 -1.93
CA LEU A 294 -12.15 29.73 -1.53
C LEU A 294 -11.65 30.94 -0.73
N LEU A 295 -11.44 30.72 0.56
CA LEU A 295 -10.75 31.68 1.41
C LEU A 295 -9.24 31.49 1.27
N VAL A 296 -8.48 32.57 1.12
CA VAL A 296 -7.02 32.48 0.98
C VAL A 296 -6.36 33.29 2.08
N GLY A 297 -5.63 32.61 2.96
CA GLY A 297 -4.78 33.20 3.99
C GLY A 297 -3.30 33.16 3.59
N ARG A 298 -2.60 34.28 3.68
CA ARG A 298 -1.16 34.40 3.41
C ARG A 298 -0.38 34.67 4.68
N LYS A 299 0.56 33.76 5.02
CA LYS A 299 1.23 33.74 6.33
C LYS A 299 2.12 34.95 6.55
N ALA A 300 2.97 35.32 5.59
CA ALA A 300 3.92 36.40 5.86
C ALA A 300 3.29 37.80 5.76
N SER A 301 2.22 37.99 4.98
CA SER A 301 1.48 39.25 4.95
C SER A 301 0.32 39.36 5.96
N GLY A 302 -0.16 38.24 6.50
CA GLY A 302 -1.38 38.17 7.32
C GLY A 302 -2.66 38.46 6.54
N ALA A 303 -2.61 38.52 5.20
CA ALA A 303 -3.75 38.91 4.38
C ALA A 303 -4.74 37.77 4.21
N VAL A 304 -6.03 38.09 4.29
CA VAL A 304 -7.15 37.19 3.99
C VAL A 304 -7.90 37.75 2.80
N THR A 305 -8.15 36.92 1.79
CA THR A 305 -8.85 37.30 0.55
C THR A 305 -9.86 36.23 0.14
N HIS A 306 -10.88 36.64 -0.60
CA HIS A 306 -12.03 35.80 -0.96
C HIS A 306 -12.01 35.56 -2.47
N HIS A 307 -12.16 34.30 -2.86
CA HIS A 307 -12.08 33.83 -4.25
C HIS A 307 -13.14 32.75 -4.49
N HIS A 308 -13.31 32.36 -5.74
CA HIS A 308 -13.90 31.06 -6.09
C HIS A 308 -12.83 30.00 -6.30
N PHE A 309 -13.19 28.74 -6.08
CA PHE A 309 -12.26 27.63 -6.24
C PHE A 309 -11.74 27.48 -7.68
N SER A 310 -12.55 27.86 -8.67
CA SER A 310 -12.17 27.92 -10.09
C SER A 310 -11.03 28.91 -10.37
N GLU A 311 -10.73 29.83 -9.44
CA GLU A 311 -9.62 30.77 -9.51
C GLU A 311 -8.31 30.21 -8.94
N LEU A 312 -8.31 29.01 -8.34
CA LEU A 312 -7.12 28.36 -7.78
C LEU A 312 -5.87 28.38 -8.69
N PRO A 313 -5.97 28.15 -10.02
CA PRO A 313 -4.80 28.22 -10.89
C PRO A 313 -4.10 29.58 -10.86
N ARG A 314 -4.82 30.68 -10.65
CA ARG A 314 -4.24 32.04 -10.60
C ARG A 314 -3.51 32.31 -9.28
N LEU A 315 -3.85 31.57 -8.22
CA LEU A 315 -3.30 31.74 -6.87
C LEU A 315 -2.00 30.95 -6.66
N LEU A 316 -1.74 29.97 -7.52
CA LEU A 316 -0.54 29.14 -7.53
C LEU A 316 0.47 29.62 -8.57
N ARG A 317 1.74 29.29 -8.33
CA ARG A 317 2.88 29.60 -9.18
C ARG A 317 3.28 28.35 -9.98
N PRO A 318 3.91 28.52 -11.16
CA PRO A 318 4.60 27.41 -11.80
C PRO A 318 5.58 26.77 -10.83
N LEU A 319 5.75 25.44 -10.92
CA LEU A 319 6.56 24.61 -10.01
C LEU A 319 5.98 24.39 -8.61
N ASP A 320 4.85 25.00 -8.24
CA ASP A 320 4.12 24.55 -7.05
C ASP A 320 3.67 23.10 -7.25
N VAL A 321 3.73 22.29 -6.20
CA VAL A 321 3.19 20.93 -6.18
C VAL A 321 1.95 20.85 -5.30
N LEU A 322 0.86 20.34 -5.85
CA LEU A 322 -0.32 19.92 -5.11
C LEU A 322 -0.19 18.44 -4.78
N VAL A 323 -0.06 18.11 -3.49
CA VAL A 323 -0.01 16.72 -3.04
C VAL A 323 -1.43 16.27 -2.70
N VAL A 324 -1.94 15.31 -3.47
CA VAL A 324 -3.35 14.91 -3.46
C VAL A 324 -3.50 13.47 -2.98
N ASN A 325 -4.46 13.25 -2.09
CA ASN A 325 -4.83 11.90 -1.67
C ASN A 325 -5.74 11.25 -2.72
N THR A 326 -5.31 10.11 -3.28
CA THR A 326 -6.00 9.38 -4.36
C THR A 326 -6.86 8.23 -3.86
N SER A 327 -7.00 8.04 -2.54
CA SER A 327 -7.86 7.02 -1.97
C SER A 327 -9.31 7.20 -2.42
N ALA A 328 -9.91 6.14 -2.99
CA ALA A 328 -11.32 6.15 -3.39
C ALA A 328 -12.23 5.92 -2.18
N THR A 329 -13.37 6.61 -2.10
CA THR A 329 -14.33 6.38 -1.01
C THR A 329 -15.08 5.08 -1.26
N ALA A 330 -15.00 4.10 -0.36
CA ALA A 330 -15.86 2.92 -0.39
C ALA A 330 -17.25 3.25 0.17
N PRO A 331 -18.31 2.51 -0.20
CA PRO A 331 -19.55 2.47 0.58
C PRO A 331 -19.32 1.56 1.80
N PRO A 332 -18.93 2.09 2.97
CA PRO A 332 -18.28 1.27 3.99
C PRO A 332 -19.29 0.66 4.96
N GLU A 333 -20.53 1.17 5.01
CA GLU A 333 -21.53 0.72 5.97
C GLU A 333 -22.40 -0.38 5.42
N VAL A 334 -22.54 -1.45 6.20
CA VAL A 334 -23.45 -2.55 5.90
C VAL A 334 -24.21 -2.93 7.16
N ASP A 335 -25.53 -3.03 7.03
CA ASP A 335 -26.36 -3.53 8.13
C ASP A 335 -26.23 -5.05 8.24
N GLY A 336 -26.30 -5.55 9.47
CA GLY A 336 -26.18 -6.96 9.78
C GLY A 336 -26.77 -7.30 11.14
N ARG A 337 -26.50 -8.52 11.61
CA ARG A 337 -27.00 -9.04 12.87
C ARG A 337 -25.91 -9.78 13.64
N ALA A 338 -25.71 -9.42 14.90
CA ALA A 338 -24.89 -10.17 15.84
C ALA A 338 -25.83 -11.05 16.71
N GLY A 339 -26.05 -12.30 16.28
CA GLY A 339 -27.11 -13.13 16.87
C GLY A 339 -28.50 -12.57 16.51
N SER A 340 -29.29 -12.17 17.53
CA SER A 340 -30.59 -11.52 17.35
C SER A 340 -30.53 -9.99 17.30
N GLU A 341 -29.38 -9.39 17.62
CA GLU A 341 -29.24 -7.95 17.72
C GLU A 341 -28.91 -7.32 16.35
N PRO A 342 -29.66 -6.30 15.91
CA PRO A 342 -29.33 -5.56 14.70
C PRO A 342 -28.12 -4.65 14.93
N VAL A 343 -27.14 -4.73 14.04
CA VAL A 343 -25.89 -3.95 14.11
C VAL A 343 -25.60 -3.33 12.74
N THR A 344 -24.95 -2.17 12.73
CA THR A 344 -24.34 -1.60 11.52
C THR A 344 -22.84 -1.79 11.63
N MET A 345 -22.26 -2.45 10.62
CA MET A 345 -20.84 -2.69 10.53
C MET A 345 -20.24 -1.76 9.48
N ARG A 346 -19.19 -1.03 9.86
CA ARG A 346 -18.45 -0.14 8.98
C ARG A 346 -17.08 -0.70 8.66
N PHE A 347 -16.84 -1.00 7.39
CA PHE A 347 -15.54 -1.44 6.90
C PHE A 347 -14.62 -0.24 6.75
N SER A 348 -13.44 -0.32 7.38
CA SER A 348 -12.49 0.78 7.40
C SER A 348 -11.28 0.50 6.51
N THR A 349 -10.44 -0.48 6.86
CA THR A 349 -9.20 -0.76 6.12
C THR A 349 -9.02 -2.26 5.97
N ARG A 350 -8.70 -2.70 4.76
CA ARG A 350 -8.25 -4.08 4.50
C ARG A 350 -6.75 -4.17 4.76
N LEU A 351 -6.34 -5.15 5.55
CA LEU A 351 -4.94 -5.48 5.81
C LEU A 351 -4.39 -6.39 4.72
N ASP A 352 -3.07 -6.43 4.58
CA ASP A 352 -2.38 -7.27 3.59
C ASP A 352 -2.65 -8.77 3.79
N ASP A 353 -2.88 -9.20 5.04
CA ASP A 353 -3.29 -10.57 5.39
C ASP A 353 -4.76 -10.91 5.08
N GLY A 354 -5.50 -9.97 4.47
CA GLY A 354 -6.89 -10.13 4.06
C GLY A 354 -7.93 -9.86 5.16
N ARG A 355 -7.52 -9.60 6.40
CA ARG A 355 -8.43 -9.15 7.47
C ARG A 355 -8.88 -7.72 7.24
N TRP A 356 -9.95 -7.35 7.93
CA TRP A 356 -10.52 -6.02 7.90
C TRP A 356 -10.53 -5.40 9.29
N VAL A 357 -10.16 -4.13 9.34
CA VAL A 357 -10.53 -3.26 10.46
C VAL A 357 -11.98 -2.85 10.24
N VAL A 358 -12.85 -3.19 11.21
CA VAL A 358 -14.27 -2.86 11.18
C VAL A 358 -14.70 -2.16 12.47
N GLU A 359 -15.67 -1.27 12.35
CA GLU A 359 -16.39 -0.69 13.48
C GLU A 359 -17.79 -1.28 13.56
N LEU A 360 -18.27 -1.56 14.78
CA LEU A 360 -19.66 -1.98 15.00
C LEU A 360 -20.41 -0.97 15.86
N SER A 361 -21.55 -0.53 15.35
CA SER A 361 -22.51 0.28 16.10
C SER A 361 -23.86 -0.43 16.22
N SER A 362 -24.63 -0.06 17.23
CA SER A 362 -26.05 -0.42 17.28
C SER A 362 -26.78 0.16 16.06
N ALA A 363 -27.82 -0.54 15.58
CA ALA A 363 -28.61 -0.08 14.44
C ALA A 363 -29.41 1.22 14.71
N GLU A 364 -29.61 1.59 15.98
CA GLU A 364 -30.26 2.85 16.39
C GLU A 364 -29.29 4.06 16.43
N GLY A 365 -28.01 3.84 16.10
CA GLY A 365 -27.07 4.91 15.71
C GLY A 365 -26.02 5.27 16.75
N GLY A 366 -24.76 5.19 16.33
CA GLY A 366 -23.61 5.91 16.93
C GLY A 366 -23.02 5.36 18.23
N THR A 367 -23.71 4.45 18.93
CA THR A 367 -23.16 3.79 20.12
C THR A 367 -22.44 2.49 19.74
N PRO A 368 -21.26 2.21 20.34
CA PRO A 368 -20.56 0.94 20.12
C PRO A 368 -21.46 -0.24 20.46
N ALA A 369 -21.39 -1.32 19.66
CA ALA A 369 -22.11 -2.55 19.96
C ALA A 369 -21.46 -3.28 21.15
N ASP A 370 -21.81 -2.86 22.37
CA ASP A 370 -21.20 -3.35 23.62
C ASP A 370 -21.45 -4.84 23.89
N THR A 371 -22.40 -5.46 23.18
CA THR A 371 -22.77 -6.87 23.27
C THR A 371 -21.80 -7.81 22.55
N CYS A 372 -20.85 -7.28 21.76
CA CYS A 372 -19.93 -8.07 20.94
C CYS A 372 -18.63 -8.44 21.69
N ALA A 373 -18.18 -9.68 21.48
CA ALA A 373 -16.96 -10.27 22.04
C ALA A 373 -16.07 -10.88 20.93
N PRO A 374 -14.77 -11.12 21.18
CA PRO A 374 -13.96 -11.96 20.31
C PRO A 374 -14.66 -13.30 19.99
N GLY A 375 -14.71 -13.66 18.71
CA GLY A 375 -15.45 -14.80 18.18
C GLY A 375 -16.91 -14.51 17.81
N THR A 376 -17.45 -13.33 18.11
CA THR A 376 -18.80 -12.95 17.65
C THR A 376 -18.88 -13.02 16.14
N VAL A 377 -19.92 -13.69 15.64
CA VAL A 377 -20.19 -13.78 14.21
C VAL A 377 -21.31 -12.82 13.84
N VAL A 378 -21.00 -11.89 12.95
CA VAL A 378 -21.96 -10.94 12.38
C VAL A 378 -22.43 -11.47 11.04
N THR A 379 -23.74 -11.69 10.90
CA THR A 379 -24.34 -12.05 9.63
C THR A 379 -24.77 -10.78 8.91
N VAL A 380 -24.17 -10.53 7.74
CA VAL A 380 -24.37 -9.30 6.95
C VAL A 380 -25.40 -9.51 5.84
N ASP A 381 -25.48 -10.73 5.32
CA ASP A 381 -26.57 -11.14 4.45
C ASP A 381 -26.90 -12.61 4.69
N ASP A 382 -28.13 -12.86 5.15
CA ASP A 382 -28.67 -14.20 5.36
C ASP A 382 -28.81 -14.97 4.04
N HIS A 383 -29.10 -14.28 2.93
CA HIS A 383 -29.33 -14.91 1.63
C HIS A 383 -28.02 -15.38 0.97
N ALA A 384 -26.96 -14.56 1.00
CA ALA A 384 -25.64 -14.89 0.47
C ALA A 384 -24.70 -15.54 1.51
N ARG A 385 -25.18 -15.76 2.74
CA ARG A 385 -24.43 -16.35 3.87
C ARG A 385 -23.10 -15.65 4.13
N VAL A 386 -23.06 -14.32 3.98
CA VAL A 386 -21.86 -13.54 4.28
C VAL A 386 -21.78 -13.35 5.78
N ARG A 387 -20.76 -13.97 6.38
CA ARG A 387 -20.52 -13.94 7.82
C ARG A 387 -19.12 -13.40 8.09
N VAL A 388 -19.05 -12.44 9.01
CA VAL A 388 -17.83 -11.78 9.46
C VAL A 388 -17.60 -12.19 10.91
N VAL A 389 -16.41 -12.68 11.23
CA VAL A 389 -16.01 -13.03 12.59
C VAL A 389 -15.17 -11.90 13.15
N LEU A 390 -15.52 -11.44 14.35
CA LEU A 390 -14.71 -10.49 15.10
C LEU A 390 -13.57 -11.25 15.80
N ASP A 391 -12.33 -11.08 15.34
CA ASP A 391 -11.17 -11.79 15.89
C ASP A 391 -10.78 -11.26 17.27
N ARG A 392 -10.50 -9.95 17.32
CA ARG A 392 -10.08 -9.27 18.54
C ARG A 392 -10.33 -7.78 18.40
N ARG A 393 -10.31 -7.10 19.54
CA ARG A 393 -10.38 -5.64 19.59
C ARG A 393 -9.05 -5.06 19.12
N LEU A 394 -9.11 -4.01 18.31
CA LEU A 394 -7.90 -3.33 17.84
C LEU A 394 -7.25 -2.52 18.97
N GLU A 395 -8.06 -1.91 19.82
CA GLU A 395 -7.62 -1.16 21.00
C GLU A 395 -8.06 -1.88 22.28
N PRO A 396 -7.14 -2.23 23.20
CA PRO A 396 -7.49 -2.80 24.49
C PRO A 396 -8.43 -1.87 25.27
N GLY A 397 -9.57 -2.40 25.74
CA GLY A 397 -10.58 -1.64 26.50
C GLY A 397 -11.59 -0.86 25.65
N SER A 398 -11.46 -0.84 24.32
CA SER A 398 -12.42 -0.22 23.40
C SER A 398 -13.33 -1.27 22.75
N ASN A 399 -14.64 -1.02 22.72
CA ASN A 399 -15.63 -1.89 22.02
C ASN A 399 -15.87 -1.47 20.57
N ARG A 400 -15.21 -0.40 20.11
CA ARG A 400 -15.49 0.24 18.81
C ARG A 400 -14.90 -0.53 17.64
N LEU A 401 -13.60 -0.78 17.69
CA LEU A 401 -12.83 -1.28 16.56
C LEU A 401 -12.43 -2.74 16.75
N TRP A 402 -12.66 -3.51 15.70
CA TRP A 402 -12.41 -4.94 15.66
C TRP A 402 -11.54 -5.26 14.45
N LEU A 403 -10.60 -6.18 14.65
CA LEU A 403 -10.07 -6.96 13.54
C LEU A 403 -11.07 -8.06 13.24
N ALA A 404 -11.39 -8.24 11.97
CA ALA A 404 -12.38 -9.18 11.54
C ALA A 404 -11.98 -9.88 10.24
N HIS A 405 -12.43 -11.12 10.06
CA HIS A 405 -12.24 -11.88 8.83
C HIS A 405 -13.56 -12.45 8.32
N PHE A 406 -13.60 -12.76 7.03
CA PHE A 406 -14.73 -13.41 6.40
C PHE A 406 -14.66 -14.92 6.57
N LEU A 407 -15.78 -15.55 6.93
CA LEU A 407 -15.89 -17.03 6.95
C LEU A 407 -16.05 -17.63 5.54
N ALA A 408 -16.22 -16.80 4.51
CA ALA A 408 -16.31 -17.21 3.12
C ALA A 408 -15.19 -16.57 2.30
N SER A 409 -14.48 -17.37 1.51
CA SER A 409 -13.45 -16.93 0.55
C SER A 409 -14.11 -16.54 -0.79
N GLY A 410 -13.57 -15.55 -1.52
CA GLY A 410 -14.01 -15.18 -2.87
C GLY A 410 -14.64 -13.78 -2.99
N PRO A 411 -15.55 -13.52 -3.99
CA PRO A 411 -16.11 -12.20 -4.39
C PRO A 411 -16.93 -11.44 -3.32
N ALA A 412 -16.81 -11.80 -2.04
CA ALA A 412 -17.56 -11.25 -0.92
C ALA A 412 -17.29 -9.75 -0.71
N THR A 413 -16.05 -9.29 -0.91
CA THR A 413 -15.69 -7.86 -0.89
C THR A 413 -16.40 -7.08 -2.01
N ASP A 414 -16.54 -7.65 -3.20
CA ASP A 414 -17.25 -7.03 -4.32
C ASP A 414 -18.78 -7.07 -4.16
N ARG A 415 -19.30 -8.04 -3.40
CA ARG A 415 -20.72 -8.06 -3.00
C ARG A 415 -21.02 -7.03 -1.91
N LEU A 416 -20.10 -6.82 -0.97
CA LEU A 416 -20.21 -5.75 0.03
C LEU A 416 -20.20 -4.38 -0.62
N ARG A 417 -19.32 -4.15 -1.61
CA ARG A 417 -19.32 -2.91 -2.41
C ARG A 417 -20.66 -2.63 -3.09
N ARG A 418 -21.39 -3.66 -3.54
CA ARG A 418 -22.69 -3.53 -4.20
C ARG A 418 -23.87 -3.32 -3.25
N ARG A 419 -23.67 -3.54 -1.94
CA ARG A 419 -24.73 -3.49 -0.94
C ARG A 419 -24.49 -2.49 0.19
N GLY A 420 -23.25 -2.04 0.36
CA GLY A 420 -22.93 -1.02 1.33
C GLY A 420 -23.57 0.31 0.97
N ARG A 421 -23.78 1.15 1.97
CA ARG A 421 -24.16 2.54 1.78
C ARG A 421 -22.98 3.47 2.09
N PRO A 422 -22.94 4.67 1.48
CA PRO A 422 -21.98 5.68 1.85
C PRO A 422 -22.17 6.11 3.31
N PHE A 423 -21.05 6.37 4.00
CA PHE A 423 -21.07 6.95 5.34
C PHE A 423 -21.18 8.47 5.22
N HIS A 424 -22.03 9.07 6.06
CA HIS A 424 -22.15 10.52 6.20
C HIS A 424 -21.94 10.87 7.66
N GLU A 425 -21.22 11.96 7.94
CA GLU A 425 -21.06 12.45 9.32
C GLU A 425 -22.42 12.78 9.96
N ASP A 426 -23.38 13.25 9.15
CA ASP A 426 -24.76 13.43 9.56
C ASP A 426 -25.60 12.18 9.32
N ALA A 427 -26.08 11.59 10.42
CA ALA A 427 -26.86 10.33 10.43
C ALA A 427 -28.16 10.38 9.58
N GLY A 428 -28.60 11.56 9.14
CA GLY A 428 -29.76 11.75 8.27
C GLY A 428 -29.45 11.95 6.78
N ALA A 429 -28.19 12.12 6.39
CA ALA A 429 -27.82 12.41 5.02
C ALA A 429 -27.90 11.16 4.12
N ARG A 430 -28.29 11.37 2.86
CA ARG A 430 -28.58 10.33 1.87
C ARG A 430 -28.03 10.74 0.51
N HIS A 431 -26.71 10.92 0.41
CA HIS A 431 -26.06 11.29 -0.85
C HIS A 431 -25.53 10.06 -1.59
N PRO A 432 -25.53 10.06 -2.94
CA PRO A 432 -24.96 8.98 -3.72
C PRO A 432 -23.43 8.90 -3.50
N LEU A 433 -22.85 7.70 -3.63
CA LEU A 433 -21.41 7.50 -3.48
C LEU A 433 -20.58 8.38 -4.43
N SER A 434 -21.13 8.68 -5.62
CA SER A 434 -20.50 9.57 -6.60
C SER A 434 -20.26 10.99 -6.06
N ALA A 435 -21.10 11.48 -5.14
CA ALA A 435 -20.90 12.78 -4.51
C ALA A 435 -19.68 12.81 -3.58
N GLN A 436 -19.16 11.64 -3.18
CA GLN A 436 -18.00 11.46 -2.32
C GLN A 436 -16.76 10.93 -3.07
N GLN A 437 -16.79 10.90 -4.41
CA GLN A 437 -15.60 10.61 -5.22
C GLN A 437 -14.92 11.89 -5.69
N THR A 438 -13.59 11.87 -5.69
CA THR A 438 -12.76 12.94 -6.24
C THR A 438 -12.27 12.53 -7.63
N VAL A 439 -12.00 13.52 -8.50
CA VAL A 439 -11.38 13.25 -9.81
C VAL A 439 -10.05 12.51 -9.70
N PHE A 440 -9.32 12.69 -8.59
CA PHE A 440 -8.06 12.01 -8.36
C PHE A 440 -8.23 10.52 -8.05
N ALA A 441 -9.27 10.16 -7.30
CA ALA A 441 -9.62 8.77 -7.05
C ALA A 441 -10.06 8.06 -8.35
N GLU A 442 -10.87 8.74 -9.17
CA GLU A 442 -11.33 8.23 -10.46
C GLU A 442 -10.16 8.04 -11.44
N ALA A 443 -9.29 9.05 -11.57
CA ALA A 443 -8.11 8.97 -12.41
C ALA A 443 -7.14 7.86 -11.97
N ALA A 444 -6.93 7.69 -10.66
CA ALA A 444 -6.10 6.63 -10.12
C ALA A 444 -6.67 5.25 -10.43
N ALA A 445 -7.98 5.04 -10.26
CA ALA A 445 -8.65 3.78 -10.58
C ALA A 445 -8.55 3.41 -12.08
N VAL A 446 -8.63 4.39 -12.97
CA VAL A 446 -8.40 4.19 -14.41
C VAL A 446 -6.95 3.78 -14.69
N ALA A 447 -5.98 4.45 -14.07
CA ALA A 447 -4.56 4.21 -14.28
C ALA A 447 -4.09 2.82 -13.77
N SER A 448 -4.62 2.35 -12.64
CA SER A 448 -4.25 1.04 -12.07
C SER A 448 -5.00 -0.16 -12.69
N GLY A 449 -6.04 0.07 -13.49
CA GLY A 449 -6.89 -1.01 -14.04
C GLY A 449 -7.65 -1.80 -12.97
N ALA A 450 -7.56 -1.37 -11.71
CA ALA A 450 -8.18 -1.95 -10.54
C ALA A 450 -8.57 -0.83 -9.57
N PRO A 451 -9.68 -0.97 -8.83
CA PRO A 451 -10.06 0.02 -7.84
C PRO A 451 -8.95 0.19 -6.82
N THR A 452 -8.50 1.43 -6.62
CA THR A 452 -7.49 1.80 -5.60
C THR A 452 -7.92 1.32 -4.22
N HIS A 453 -6.96 1.21 -3.30
CA HIS A 453 -7.30 0.96 -1.92
C HIS A 453 -8.30 2.01 -1.43
N GLN A 454 -9.33 1.53 -0.73
CA GLN A 454 -10.50 2.36 -0.45
C GLN A 454 -10.44 2.93 0.96
N SER A 455 -10.73 4.22 1.06
CA SER A 455 -10.94 4.93 2.30
C SER A 455 -12.41 4.87 2.69
N ALA A 456 -12.69 4.87 3.99
CA ALA A 456 -14.07 4.92 4.48
C ALA A 456 -14.61 6.36 4.57
N GLU A 457 -13.74 7.37 4.55
CA GLU A 457 -14.14 8.76 4.35
C GLU A 457 -13.49 9.36 3.10
N LEU A 458 -14.17 10.36 2.57
CA LEU A 458 -13.77 11.17 1.43
C LEU A 458 -12.58 12.09 1.78
N PRO A 459 -11.55 12.20 0.90
CA PRO A 459 -10.59 13.31 0.92
C PRO A 459 -11.25 14.66 0.57
N SER A 460 -12.03 15.23 1.49
CA SER A 460 -12.99 16.31 1.20
C SER A 460 -12.38 17.58 0.61
N ALA A 461 -11.15 17.95 1.03
CA ALA A 461 -10.43 19.09 0.46
C ALA A 461 -10.12 18.95 -1.05
N ALA A 462 -10.11 17.72 -1.58
CA ALA A 462 -9.89 17.42 -2.98
C ALA A 462 -11.20 17.29 -3.78
N ARG A 463 -12.36 17.32 -3.12
CA ARG A 463 -13.68 17.20 -3.78
C ARG A 463 -13.94 18.31 -4.80
N PRO A 464 -13.62 19.60 -4.54
CA PRO A 464 -13.90 20.68 -5.48
C PRO A 464 -13.16 20.60 -6.82
N PHE A 465 -12.11 19.77 -6.94
CA PHE A 465 -11.37 19.66 -8.20
C PHE A 465 -12.22 19.03 -9.29
N THR A 466 -12.21 19.61 -10.48
CA THR A 466 -12.80 19.06 -11.71
C THR A 466 -11.71 18.75 -12.72
N ASP A 467 -11.98 17.92 -13.72
CA ASP A 467 -11.00 17.64 -14.79
C ASP A 467 -10.53 18.91 -15.51
N GLN A 468 -11.46 19.86 -15.70
CA GLN A 468 -11.16 21.17 -16.28
C GLN A 468 -10.19 21.97 -15.40
N LEU A 469 -10.41 21.98 -14.08
CA LEU A 469 -9.54 22.68 -13.14
C LEU A 469 -8.15 22.03 -13.04
N VAL A 470 -8.09 20.70 -12.99
CA VAL A 470 -6.82 19.95 -12.99
C VAL A 470 -6.03 20.25 -14.27
N THR A 471 -6.70 20.27 -15.42
CA THR A 471 -6.08 20.65 -16.69
C THR A 471 -5.55 22.09 -16.66
N ALA A 472 -6.32 23.03 -16.12
CA ALA A 472 -5.90 24.43 -15.98
C ALA A 472 -4.68 24.60 -15.05
N LEU A 473 -4.58 23.80 -13.99
CA LEU A 473 -3.43 23.77 -13.08
C LEU A 473 -2.17 23.25 -13.79
N VAL A 474 -2.28 22.08 -14.44
CA VAL A 474 -1.15 21.44 -15.12
C VAL A 474 -0.63 22.31 -16.27
N THR A 475 -1.52 22.91 -17.06
CA THR A 475 -1.13 23.82 -18.17
C THR A 475 -0.42 25.08 -17.69
N ARG A 476 -0.64 25.51 -16.45
CA ARG A 476 0.07 26.64 -15.81
C ARG A 476 1.39 26.23 -15.16
N GLY A 477 1.77 24.95 -15.25
CA GLY A 477 3.00 24.42 -14.68
C GLY A 477 2.90 24.06 -13.20
N VAL A 478 1.68 23.90 -12.66
CA VAL A 478 1.47 23.32 -11.32
C VAL A 478 1.56 21.80 -11.43
N VAL A 479 2.29 21.19 -10.52
CA VAL A 479 2.54 19.74 -10.51
C VAL A 479 1.55 19.06 -9.58
N ILE A 480 1.01 17.91 -9.99
CA ILE A 480 0.15 17.07 -9.14
C ILE A 480 0.95 15.85 -8.68
N ALA A 481 0.97 15.59 -7.38
CA ALA A 481 1.70 14.48 -6.79
C ALA A 481 0.75 13.57 -5.97
N PRO A 482 0.52 12.32 -6.37
CA PRO A 482 -0.41 11.43 -5.69
C PRO A 482 0.21 10.78 -4.44
N ILE A 483 -0.59 10.66 -3.39
CA ILE A 483 -0.34 9.81 -2.22
C ILE A 483 -1.61 9.04 -1.87
N GLU A 484 -1.49 8.02 -1.02
CA GLU A 484 -2.63 7.33 -0.43
C GLU A 484 -2.64 7.54 1.09
N LEU A 485 -3.82 7.79 1.63
CA LEU A 485 -4.10 7.64 3.06
C LEU A 485 -5.56 7.21 3.23
N HIS A 486 -5.80 6.14 3.98
CA HIS A 486 -7.14 5.61 4.25
C HIS A 486 -7.60 6.09 5.62
N THR A 487 -8.51 7.06 5.62
CA THR A 487 -9.08 7.56 6.86
C THR A 487 -10.15 6.61 7.38
N ARG A 488 -10.34 6.70 8.70
CA ARG A 488 -11.30 5.88 9.42
C ARG A 488 -12.34 6.81 10.04
N PRO A 489 -13.63 6.53 9.81
CA PRO A 489 -14.73 7.18 10.51
C PRO A 489 -14.52 7.14 12.01
N ALA A 490 -14.54 8.30 12.64
CA ALA A 490 -14.49 8.45 14.08
C ALA A 490 -15.81 9.06 14.58
N PRO A 491 -16.88 8.27 14.76
CA PRO A 491 -18.10 8.80 15.35
C PRO A 491 -17.89 9.15 16.83
N GLY A 492 -18.18 10.40 17.17
CA GLY A 492 -18.18 10.90 18.55
C GLY A 492 -16.81 11.35 19.06
N ALA A 493 -16.76 12.64 19.42
CA ALA A 493 -15.64 13.44 19.92
C ALA A 493 -14.61 13.87 18.86
N PRO A 494 -14.83 15.01 18.16
CA PRO A 494 -13.83 15.64 17.28
C PRO A 494 -12.45 15.88 17.96
N SER A 495 -12.42 15.86 19.29
CA SER A 495 -11.22 16.09 20.11
C SER A 495 -10.29 14.89 20.29
N ARG A 496 -10.65 13.69 19.82
CA ARG A 496 -9.78 12.52 19.92
C ARG A 496 -8.70 12.56 18.81
N PRO A 497 -7.43 12.23 19.11
CA PRO A 497 -6.44 12.07 18.06
C PRO A 497 -6.87 11.00 17.05
N PRO A 498 -6.54 11.16 15.76
CA PRO A 498 -6.74 10.11 14.79
C PRO A 498 -5.96 8.87 15.23
N GLY A 499 -6.58 7.70 15.18
CA GLY A 499 -5.84 6.46 15.43
C GLY A 499 -4.98 6.09 14.21
N PRO A 500 -4.26 4.95 14.27
CA PRO A 500 -3.42 4.49 13.17
C PRO A 500 -4.18 4.37 11.83
N GLU A 501 -3.61 4.90 10.75
CA GLU A 501 -4.18 4.85 9.40
C GLU A 501 -3.15 4.34 8.41
N LEU A 502 -3.60 3.56 7.43
CA LEU A 502 -2.72 3.08 6.38
C LEU A 502 -2.42 4.24 5.41
N PHE A 503 -1.16 4.44 5.08
CA PHE A 503 -0.72 5.43 4.11
C PHE A 503 0.35 4.87 3.17
N ALA A 504 0.48 5.48 2.00
CA ALA A 504 1.56 5.24 1.07
C ALA A 504 2.00 6.54 0.40
N VAL A 505 3.31 6.77 0.38
CA VAL A 505 3.99 7.81 -0.39
C VAL A 505 4.84 7.10 -1.45
N PRO A 506 4.41 7.10 -2.72
CA PRO A 506 5.15 6.43 -3.80
C PRO A 506 6.55 7.02 -4.01
N PRO A 507 7.53 6.23 -4.50
CA PRO A 507 8.88 6.72 -4.82
C PRO A 507 8.87 7.93 -5.77
N ALA A 508 8.01 7.92 -6.80
CA ALA A 508 7.88 9.02 -7.73
C ALA A 508 7.45 10.32 -7.02
N THR A 509 6.48 10.24 -6.11
CA THR A 509 6.00 11.38 -5.33
C THR A 509 7.08 11.91 -4.38
N ALA A 510 7.80 11.03 -3.69
CA ALA A 510 8.92 11.42 -2.82
C ALA A 510 10.03 12.14 -3.61
N HIS A 511 10.45 11.59 -4.76
CA HIS A 511 11.44 12.23 -5.62
C HIS A 511 10.97 13.60 -6.13
N LEU A 512 9.74 13.68 -6.61
CA LEU A 512 9.17 14.89 -7.15
C LEU A 512 9.09 16.01 -6.11
N ILE A 513 8.59 15.70 -4.90
CA ILE A 513 8.50 16.65 -3.79
C ILE A 513 9.88 17.17 -3.40
N ASN A 514 10.87 16.28 -3.27
CA ASN A 514 12.23 16.69 -2.92
C ASN A 514 12.88 17.56 -4.00
N ASN A 515 12.65 17.26 -5.28
CA ASN A 515 13.17 18.05 -6.40
C ASN A 515 12.52 19.43 -6.47
N VAL A 516 11.19 19.51 -6.31
CA VAL A 516 10.46 20.78 -6.25
C VAL A 516 10.98 21.64 -5.09
N ARG A 517 11.17 21.04 -3.90
CA ARG A 517 11.74 21.73 -2.74
C ARG A 517 13.14 22.26 -3.02
N ALA A 518 14.00 21.45 -3.64
CA ALA A 518 15.36 21.85 -4.01
C ALA A 518 15.39 23.02 -5.02
N CYS A 519 14.36 23.12 -5.86
CA CYS A 519 14.19 24.21 -6.82
C CYS A 519 13.44 25.43 -6.24
N GLY A 520 13.11 25.43 -4.94
CA GLY A 520 12.40 26.52 -4.29
C GLY A 520 10.89 26.59 -4.57
N GLY A 521 10.30 25.54 -5.15
CA GLY A 521 8.85 25.44 -5.34
C GLY A 521 8.12 25.14 -4.02
N ARG A 522 6.82 25.49 -3.96
CA ARG A 522 6.00 25.28 -2.77
C ARG A 522 5.37 23.90 -2.80
N ILE A 523 5.42 23.22 -1.65
CA ILE A 523 4.69 21.96 -1.43
C ILE A 523 3.37 22.32 -0.74
N VAL A 524 2.26 22.14 -1.46
CA VAL A 524 0.91 22.44 -0.99
C VAL A 524 0.16 21.13 -0.83
N ALA A 525 -0.14 20.75 0.41
CA ALA A 525 -0.94 19.55 0.69
C ALA A 525 -2.43 19.85 0.43
N VAL A 526 -3.13 18.91 -0.20
CA VAL A 526 -4.59 18.96 -0.38
C VAL A 526 -5.23 18.06 0.68
N GLY A 527 -5.60 18.66 1.80
CA GLY A 527 -6.18 18.02 2.96
C GLY A 527 -5.17 17.70 4.06
N THR A 528 -5.67 17.59 5.30
CA THR A 528 -4.89 17.22 6.49
C THR A 528 -4.32 15.80 6.40
N THR A 529 -4.98 14.93 5.64
CA THR A 529 -4.54 13.55 5.34
C THR A 529 -3.24 13.54 4.54
N ALA A 530 -3.12 14.37 3.50
CA ALA A 530 -1.89 14.52 2.73
C ALA A 530 -0.73 15.05 3.59
N VAL A 531 -1.00 16.00 4.50
CA VAL A 531 0.02 16.48 5.46
C VAL A 531 0.52 15.31 6.32
N ARG A 532 -0.38 14.53 6.92
CA ARG A 532 -0.01 13.41 7.81
C ARG A 532 0.78 12.33 7.07
N ALA A 533 0.38 11.98 5.85
CA ALA A 533 1.13 11.01 5.04
C ALA A 533 2.56 11.49 4.76
N LEU A 534 2.73 12.75 4.33
CA LEU A 534 4.05 13.32 4.04
C LEU A 534 4.94 13.44 5.29
N GLU A 535 4.40 13.97 6.38
CA GLU A 535 5.16 14.13 7.63
C GLU A 535 5.51 12.80 8.29
N SER A 536 4.78 11.73 7.97
CA SER A 536 5.13 10.35 8.38
C SER A 536 6.25 9.76 7.54
N ALA A 537 6.36 10.18 6.28
CA ALA A 537 7.39 9.75 5.33
C ALA A 537 8.64 10.66 5.33
N ALA A 538 8.65 11.73 6.12
CA ALA A 538 9.72 12.71 6.16
C ALA A 538 10.72 12.45 7.28
N ASP A 539 12.00 12.70 7.01
CA ASP A 539 13.03 12.74 8.03
C ASP A 539 13.06 14.09 8.79
N PRO A 540 13.86 14.25 9.86
CA PRO A 540 13.92 15.49 10.64
C PRO A 540 14.33 16.74 9.84
N GLN A 541 14.90 16.57 8.64
CA GLN A 541 15.25 17.65 7.73
C GLN A 541 14.10 17.99 6.75
N GLY A 542 12.99 17.26 6.83
CA GLY A 542 11.83 17.37 5.95
C GLY A 542 12.04 16.75 4.56
N ARG A 543 13.06 15.90 4.39
CA ARG A 543 13.26 15.16 3.14
C ARG A 543 12.31 13.98 3.13
N VAL A 544 11.48 13.89 2.10
CA VAL A 544 10.46 12.83 1.96
C VAL A 544 11.11 11.57 1.40
N ARG A 545 10.77 10.41 1.94
CA ARG A 545 11.19 9.11 1.43
C ARG A 545 9.97 8.33 0.95
N ALA A 546 10.18 7.38 0.04
CA ALA A 546 9.14 6.41 -0.25
C ALA A 546 8.81 5.64 1.03
N ALA A 547 7.53 5.51 1.36
CA ALA A 547 7.10 4.85 2.57
C ALA A 547 5.69 4.28 2.40
N ARG A 548 5.45 3.12 2.98
CA ARG A 548 4.11 2.51 3.11
C ARG A 548 4.02 1.94 4.51
N GLY A 549 2.86 2.09 5.16
CA GLY A 549 2.65 1.55 6.49
C GLY A 549 1.57 2.29 7.25
N TRP A 550 1.64 2.19 8.57
CA TRP A 550 0.68 2.81 9.47
C TRP A 550 1.21 4.13 10.01
N THR A 551 0.38 5.16 9.98
CA THR A 551 0.64 6.44 10.64
C THR A 551 -0.35 6.67 11.77
N ASP A 552 0.18 6.82 12.98
CA ASP A 552 -0.51 7.32 14.16
C ASP A 552 -0.11 8.78 14.46
N LEU A 553 0.49 9.46 13.47
CA LEU A 553 1.07 10.78 13.65
C LEU A 553 0.00 11.82 13.98
N VAL A 554 0.14 12.44 15.14
CA VAL A 554 -0.62 13.62 15.58
C VAL A 554 0.29 14.84 15.50
N ILE A 555 -0.08 15.79 14.64
CA ILE A 555 0.64 17.06 14.47
C ILE A 555 0.15 18.07 15.50
N GLY A 556 1.08 18.78 16.13
CA GLY A 556 0.78 19.73 17.19
C GLY A 556 2.03 20.46 17.68
N PRO A 557 1.97 21.15 18.83
CA PRO A 557 3.07 21.98 19.32
C PRO A 557 4.41 21.25 19.48
N GLN A 558 4.36 19.96 19.80
CA GLN A 558 5.53 19.10 20.03
C GLN A 558 6.09 18.48 18.75
N ARG A 559 5.34 18.52 17.63
CA ARG A 559 5.75 17.94 16.35
C ARG A 559 5.31 18.85 15.22
N THR A 560 6.26 19.64 14.73
CA THR A 560 6.06 20.65 13.69
C THR A 560 6.06 20.03 12.30
N ILE A 561 5.41 20.71 11.36
CA ILE A 561 5.40 20.37 9.94
C ILE A 561 6.75 20.78 9.34
N GLN A 562 7.43 19.85 8.66
CA GLN A 562 8.75 20.08 8.07
C GLN A 562 8.74 20.07 6.53
N THR A 563 7.74 19.43 5.94
CA THR A 563 7.68 19.12 4.51
C THR A 563 6.78 20.09 3.78
N VAL A 564 5.60 20.34 4.35
CA VAL A 564 4.54 21.09 3.69
C VAL A 564 4.68 22.58 3.96
N SER A 565 4.53 23.38 2.90
CA SER A 565 4.64 24.85 2.96
C SER A 565 3.27 25.55 2.88
N GLY A 566 2.27 24.89 2.30
CA GLY A 566 0.89 25.39 2.23
C GLY A 566 -0.14 24.26 2.32
N LEU A 567 -1.38 24.60 2.62
CA LEU A 567 -2.46 23.63 2.82
C LEU A 567 -3.76 24.14 2.21
N LEU A 568 -4.36 23.32 1.36
CA LEU A 568 -5.75 23.46 0.96
C LEU A 568 -6.60 22.53 1.82
N THR A 569 -7.61 23.05 2.51
CA THR A 569 -8.42 22.30 3.49
C THR A 569 -9.85 22.82 3.52
N GLY A 570 -10.81 22.01 3.98
CA GLY A 570 -12.11 22.54 4.42
C GLY A 570 -12.00 23.34 5.72
N LEU A 571 -13.11 23.96 6.12
CA LEU A 571 -13.27 24.63 7.41
C LEU A 571 -13.68 23.63 8.51
N HIS A 572 -12.92 23.58 9.60
CA HIS A 572 -13.07 22.57 10.68
C HIS A 572 -13.52 23.20 11.98
N GLN A 573 -14.43 22.55 12.70
CA GLN A 573 -14.89 23.00 14.03
C GLN A 573 -13.76 23.10 15.07
N ALA A 574 -13.94 23.96 16.08
CA ALA A 574 -12.93 24.32 17.08
C ALA A 574 -12.34 23.13 17.87
N GLU A 575 -13.12 22.07 18.01
CA GLU A 575 -12.78 20.92 18.85
C GLU A 575 -12.02 19.83 18.08
N ALA A 576 -11.78 20.01 16.77
CA ALA A 576 -11.14 19.03 15.92
C ALA A 576 -9.60 19.00 16.11
N SER A 577 -9.01 17.81 16.21
CA SER A 577 -7.56 17.59 16.16
C SER A 577 -6.88 18.26 14.95
N HIS A 578 -7.63 18.47 13.86
CA HIS A 578 -7.22 19.22 12.68
C HIS A 578 -6.80 20.66 12.98
N LEU A 579 -7.44 21.35 13.92
CA LEU A 579 -7.13 22.77 14.20
C LEU A 579 -5.67 22.95 14.64
N ARG A 580 -5.13 22.01 15.43
CA ARG A 580 -3.73 22.02 15.84
C ARG A 580 -2.76 21.89 14.67
N LEU A 581 -3.12 21.09 13.68
CA LEU A 581 -2.33 20.93 12.45
C LEU A 581 -2.34 22.24 11.64
N LEU A 582 -3.51 22.88 11.51
CA LEU A 582 -3.65 24.16 10.84
C LEU A 582 -2.86 25.26 11.56
N GLU A 583 -2.94 25.34 12.90
CA GLU A 583 -2.17 26.27 13.72
C GLU A 583 -0.65 26.03 13.58
N ALA A 584 -0.21 24.77 13.57
CA ALA A 584 1.20 24.43 13.39
C ALA A 584 1.74 24.88 12.02
N LEU A 585 0.88 24.92 10.98
CA LEU A 585 1.25 25.37 9.64
C LEU A 585 1.19 26.90 9.51
N ALA A 586 0.01 27.49 9.74
CA ALA A 586 -0.29 28.88 9.43
C ALA A 586 -0.02 29.85 10.57
N GLY A 587 0.05 29.36 11.82
CA GLY A 587 0.09 30.18 13.02
C GLY A 587 -1.32 30.57 13.51
N ALA A 588 -1.45 30.78 14.82
CA ALA A 588 -2.72 31.04 15.48
C ALA A 588 -3.38 32.36 15.01
N GLU A 589 -2.60 33.42 14.80
CA GLU A 589 -3.12 34.74 14.42
C GLU A 589 -3.82 34.71 13.06
N LEU A 590 -3.13 34.22 12.00
CA LEU A 590 -3.72 34.12 10.67
C LEU A 590 -4.96 33.23 10.66
N LEU A 591 -4.91 32.09 11.37
CA LEU A 591 -6.03 31.17 11.43
C LEU A 591 -7.24 31.79 12.12
N THR A 592 -7.03 32.56 13.19
CA THR A 592 -8.08 33.33 13.87
C THR A 592 -8.77 34.28 12.90
N THR A 593 -7.98 35.06 12.15
CA THR A 593 -8.50 36.01 11.16
C THR A 593 -9.28 35.29 10.07
N CYS A 594 -8.73 34.20 9.50
CA CYS A 594 -9.42 33.41 8.48
C CYS A 594 -10.78 32.90 8.98
N TYR A 595 -10.85 32.38 10.20
CA TYR A 595 -12.08 31.83 10.78
C TYR A 595 -13.10 32.92 11.13
N ALA A 596 -12.64 34.09 11.58
CA ALA A 596 -13.50 35.25 11.80
C ALA A 596 -14.14 35.73 10.48
N GLU A 597 -13.33 35.90 9.43
CA GLU A 597 -13.77 36.28 8.09
C GLU A 597 -14.72 35.24 7.48
N ALA A 598 -14.38 33.94 7.58
CA ALA A 598 -15.23 32.86 7.11
C ALA A 598 -16.63 32.89 7.74
N ARG A 599 -16.71 33.20 9.04
CA ARG A 599 -18.01 33.31 9.75
C ARG A 599 -18.77 34.57 9.37
N ALA A 600 -18.08 35.70 9.30
CA ALA A 600 -18.67 36.98 8.91
C ALA A 600 -19.27 36.91 7.51
N GLU A 601 -18.55 36.28 6.58
CA GLU A 601 -18.93 36.13 5.19
C GLU A 601 -19.74 34.87 4.89
N HIS A 602 -20.19 34.14 5.93
CA HIS A 602 -21.06 32.96 5.82
C HIS A 602 -20.53 31.85 4.90
N TYR A 603 -19.25 31.52 5.03
CA TYR A 603 -18.69 30.31 4.41
C TYR A 603 -19.36 29.05 4.97
N LEU A 604 -19.49 28.04 4.13
CA LEU A 604 -20.05 26.74 4.45
C LEU A 604 -18.96 25.77 4.93
N TRP A 605 -19.28 24.94 5.92
CA TRP A 605 -18.35 24.06 6.63
C TRP A 605 -18.74 22.58 6.47
N GLY A 606 -17.81 21.67 6.69
CA GLY A 606 -18.03 20.22 6.56
C GLY A 606 -17.53 19.66 5.22
N GLU A 607 -17.82 18.38 4.95
CA GLU A 607 -17.25 17.64 3.82
C GLU A 607 -17.65 18.18 2.43
N PHE A 608 -18.80 18.86 2.35
CA PHE A 608 -19.31 19.52 1.13
C PHE A 608 -19.19 21.05 1.15
N GLY A 609 -18.51 21.58 2.16
CA GLY A 609 -18.40 23.02 2.38
C GLY A 609 -17.41 23.72 1.46
N ASP A 610 -17.20 24.99 1.76
CA ASP A 610 -16.19 25.83 1.15
C ASP A 610 -14.78 25.47 1.65
N VAL A 611 -13.77 25.96 0.93
CA VAL A 611 -12.37 25.62 1.18
C VAL A 611 -11.54 26.82 1.62
N ASN A 612 -10.44 26.54 2.30
CA ASN A 612 -9.45 27.48 2.80
C ASN A 612 -8.06 27.06 2.31
N LEU A 613 -7.36 27.98 1.64
CA LEU A 613 -5.99 27.83 1.19
C LEU A 613 -5.06 28.69 2.03
N LEU A 614 -4.16 28.03 2.76
CA LEU A 614 -3.14 28.65 3.58
C LEU A 614 -1.80 28.58 2.84
N LEU A 615 -1.21 29.73 2.54
CA LEU A 615 0.06 29.83 1.81
C LEU A 615 1.15 30.52 2.65
N PRO A 616 2.43 30.18 2.40
CA PRO A 616 3.55 30.79 3.12
C PRO A 616 3.83 32.21 2.62
N ASP A 617 3.77 32.41 1.28
CA ASP A 617 3.51 33.66 0.52
C ASP A 617 3.64 33.44 -0.99
#